data_AF-A0A2V7IRR8-F1
#
_entry.id   AF-A0A2V7IRR8-F1
#
_cell.length_a   1.000
_cell.length_b   1.000
_cell.length_c   1.000
_cell.angle_alpha   90.00
_cell.angle_beta   90.00
_cell.angle_gamma   90.00
#
_symmetry.space_group_name_H-M   'P 1'
#
loop_
_entity.id
_entity.type
_entity.pdbx_description
1 polymer ?
#
loop_
_entity_poly.entity_id
_entity_poly.type
_entity_poly.pdbx_seq_one_letter_code
_entity_poly.pdbx_strand_id
1 'polypeptide(L)'
;AAVVARGTTTLRNAACEPHVQDLARFLSDLGASVQGVGTNTLTIEGGLPLAAAACTVGPDHIEIGSFIGLAAVTNGAITIDGVRGEDLRSILLGFERLGVRPRLDGTQLIVDAGQERRIRPDLGGHVPKLEDGPWPAFPADLMSIAIVVASQCEGILLVFEKLFESRLFFVDKLIGMGARIVLCDPHRAVIAGPSPLHGGVVESPDIRAGMAMLLAALAAQGRSVIHNIGQIERGYERIDERLRALGAQIERVDGSGPAVGRSGGQ
;
A
#
# COMPACT_ATOMS: atom_id res chain seq x y z
N ALA A 1 12.71 4.67 -25.31
CA ALA A 1 13.65 5.69 -25.84
C ALA A 1 15.04 5.11 -26.10
N ALA A 2 15.80 4.73 -25.05
CA ALA A 2 17.17 4.21 -25.22
C ALA A 2 17.27 3.00 -26.16
N VAL A 3 16.30 2.08 -26.14
CA VAL A 3 16.28 0.89 -26.99
C VAL A 3 16.28 1.19 -28.51
N VAL A 4 15.70 2.31 -28.93
CA VAL A 4 15.66 2.72 -30.36
C VAL A 4 16.75 3.73 -30.73
N ALA A 5 17.37 4.38 -29.74
CA ALA A 5 18.46 5.32 -29.98
C ALA A 5 19.71 4.57 -30.43
N ARG A 6 20.51 5.14 -31.34
CA ARG A 6 21.77 4.49 -31.77
C ARG A 6 22.85 4.67 -30.70
N GLY A 7 23.44 3.58 -30.25
CA GLY A 7 24.57 3.55 -29.32
C GLY A 7 24.22 3.05 -27.93
N THR A 8 25.15 3.21 -26.99
CA THR A 8 25.00 2.74 -25.60
C THR A 8 24.49 3.85 -24.70
N THR A 9 23.41 3.58 -23.98
CA THR A 9 22.90 4.44 -22.90
C THR A 9 23.14 3.77 -21.56
N THR A 10 23.72 4.48 -20.60
CA THR A 10 23.84 4.01 -19.22
C THR A 10 22.99 4.87 -18.30
N LEU A 11 21.98 4.26 -17.68
CA LEU A 11 21.16 4.86 -16.64
C LEU A 11 21.80 4.53 -15.29
N ARG A 12 22.10 5.55 -14.49
CA ARG A 12 22.66 5.41 -13.14
C ARG A 12 21.66 5.92 -12.12
N ASN A 13 21.64 5.31 -10.93
CA ASN A 13 20.65 5.57 -9.90
C ASN A 13 19.21 5.41 -10.45
N ALA A 14 19.03 4.39 -11.30
CA ALA A 14 17.75 4.04 -11.86
C ALA A 14 16.84 3.45 -10.77
N ALA A 15 15.55 3.67 -10.93
CA ALA A 15 14.50 3.09 -10.10
C ALA A 15 14.51 1.56 -10.27
N CYS A 16 14.30 0.82 -9.18
CA CYS A 16 14.50 -0.64 -9.13
C CYS A 16 13.20 -1.42 -8.90
N GLU A 17 12.06 -0.74 -8.88
CA GLU A 17 10.75 -1.30 -8.54
C GLU A 17 10.39 -2.49 -9.45
N PRO A 18 9.57 -3.45 -8.98
CA PRO A 18 9.18 -4.63 -9.75
C PRO A 18 8.68 -4.33 -11.17
N HIS A 19 7.88 -3.29 -11.34
CA HIS A 19 7.34 -2.87 -12.64
C HIS A 19 8.42 -2.31 -13.60
N VAL A 20 9.50 -1.71 -13.07
CA VAL A 20 10.65 -1.29 -13.87
C VAL A 20 11.41 -2.51 -14.38
N GLN A 21 11.56 -3.52 -13.53
CA GLN A 21 12.20 -4.77 -13.91
C GLN A 21 11.36 -5.55 -14.93
N ASP A 22 10.04 -5.60 -14.76
CA ASP A 22 9.11 -6.20 -15.73
C ASP A 22 9.20 -5.53 -17.09
N LEU A 23 9.26 -4.19 -17.13
CA LEU A 23 9.46 -3.47 -18.38
C LEU A 23 10.82 -3.79 -19.01
N ALA A 24 11.88 -3.85 -18.21
CA ALA A 24 13.22 -4.17 -18.72
C ALA A 24 13.27 -5.59 -19.31
N ARG A 25 12.67 -6.57 -18.63
CA ARG A 25 12.53 -7.95 -19.14
C ARG A 25 11.72 -8.00 -20.42
N PHE A 26 10.58 -7.30 -20.47
CA PHE A 26 9.76 -7.24 -21.67
C PHE A 26 10.52 -6.62 -22.85
N LEU A 27 11.27 -5.54 -22.64
CA LEU A 27 12.11 -4.94 -23.68
C LEU A 27 13.17 -5.93 -24.18
N SER A 28 13.75 -6.75 -23.28
CA SER A 28 14.65 -7.84 -23.67
C SER A 28 13.97 -8.93 -24.48
N ASP A 29 12.73 -9.30 -24.14
CA ASP A 29 11.94 -10.26 -24.93
C ASP A 29 11.61 -9.74 -26.33
N LEU A 30 11.47 -8.41 -26.49
CA LEU A 30 11.35 -7.75 -27.79
C LEU A 30 12.67 -7.74 -28.58
N GLY A 31 13.79 -8.19 -28.01
CA GLY A 31 15.11 -8.20 -28.64
C GLY A 31 16.03 -7.04 -28.27
N ALA A 32 15.65 -6.20 -27.29
CA ALA A 32 16.55 -5.15 -26.80
C ALA A 32 17.67 -5.71 -25.91
N SER A 33 18.87 -5.19 -26.06
CA SER A 33 19.99 -5.51 -25.16
C SER A 33 19.93 -4.60 -23.94
N VAL A 34 19.41 -5.15 -22.83
CA VAL A 34 19.28 -4.46 -21.54
C VAL A 34 20.04 -5.24 -20.47
N GLN A 35 21.09 -4.65 -19.91
CA GLN A 35 21.91 -5.23 -18.86
C GLN A 35 21.67 -4.53 -17.52
N GLY A 36 21.91 -5.24 -16.42
CA GLY A 36 21.78 -4.70 -15.07
C GLY A 36 20.35 -4.71 -14.51
N VAL A 37 19.43 -5.47 -15.11
CA VAL A 37 18.06 -5.64 -14.62
C VAL A 37 18.07 -6.11 -13.16
N GLY A 38 17.28 -5.44 -12.32
CA GLY A 38 17.26 -5.66 -10.87
C GLY A 38 18.31 -4.85 -10.09
N THR A 39 19.13 -4.06 -10.77
CA THR A 39 20.09 -3.13 -10.14
C THR A 39 19.72 -1.68 -10.44
N ASN A 40 20.35 -0.74 -9.73
CA ASN A 40 20.18 0.69 -9.95
C ASN A 40 21.04 1.24 -11.12
N THR A 41 21.69 0.36 -11.89
CA THR A 41 22.48 0.74 -13.06
C THR A 41 22.07 -0.11 -14.25
N LEU A 42 21.46 0.51 -15.25
CA LEU A 42 21.04 -0.17 -16.48
C LEU A 42 21.92 0.28 -17.64
N THR A 43 22.43 -0.68 -18.41
CA THR A 43 23.16 -0.41 -19.65
C THR A 43 22.34 -0.94 -20.81
N ILE A 44 21.99 -0.07 -21.74
CA ILE A 44 21.09 -0.35 -22.86
C ILE A 44 21.86 -0.10 -24.15
N GLU A 45 22.00 -1.13 -24.97
CA GLU A 45 22.52 -1.01 -26.32
C GLU A 45 21.35 -0.87 -27.29
N GLY A 46 21.21 0.33 -27.86
CA GLY A 46 20.08 0.69 -28.70
C GLY A 46 20.39 0.66 -30.20
N GLY A 47 19.32 0.61 -30.99
CA GLY A 47 19.39 0.51 -32.46
C GLY A 47 19.35 -0.92 -33.00
N LEU A 48 19.12 -1.90 -32.12
CA LEU A 48 18.86 -3.29 -32.49
C LEU A 48 17.43 -3.46 -33.01
N PRO A 49 17.19 -4.39 -33.95
CA PRO A 49 15.84 -4.69 -34.42
C PRO A 49 14.99 -5.27 -33.28
N LEU A 50 13.75 -4.81 -33.17
CA LEU A 50 12.79 -5.34 -32.21
C LEU A 50 11.77 -6.25 -32.90
N ALA A 51 11.35 -7.31 -32.20
CA ALA A 51 10.31 -8.23 -32.62
C ALA A 51 9.10 -8.15 -31.68
N ALA A 52 7.96 -8.67 -32.11
CA ALA A 52 6.79 -8.81 -31.23
C ALA A 52 7.03 -9.92 -30.21
N ALA A 53 6.63 -9.69 -28.96
CA ALA A 53 6.65 -10.66 -27.88
C ALA A 53 5.35 -10.59 -27.07
N ALA A 54 4.92 -11.74 -26.54
CA ALA A 54 3.85 -11.79 -25.56
C ALA A 54 4.42 -11.47 -24.16
N CYS A 55 3.66 -10.76 -23.34
CA CYS A 55 4.05 -10.43 -21.98
C CYS A 55 2.86 -10.58 -21.04
N THR A 56 3.12 -11.09 -19.84
CA THR A 56 2.15 -11.12 -18.74
C THR A 56 2.56 -10.06 -17.72
N VAL A 57 1.65 -9.14 -17.44
CA VAL A 57 1.87 -8.09 -16.42
C VAL A 57 2.04 -8.75 -15.06
N GLY A 58 3.06 -8.34 -14.31
CA GLY A 58 3.30 -8.83 -12.96
C GLY A 58 2.19 -8.47 -11.97
N PRO A 59 2.12 -9.17 -10.83
CA PRO A 59 1.14 -8.86 -9.80
C PRO A 59 1.38 -7.47 -9.19
N ASP A 60 0.31 -6.78 -8.82
CA ASP A 60 0.42 -5.49 -8.14
C ASP A 60 0.80 -5.68 -6.66
N HIS A 61 2.09 -5.55 -6.37
CA HIS A 61 2.65 -5.61 -5.02
C HIS A 61 2.05 -4.57 -4.06
N ILE A 62 1.54 -3.42 -4.53
CA ILE A 62 0.86 -2.42 -3.71
C ILE A 62 -0.55 -2.88 -3.36
N GLU A 63 -1.25 -3.51 -4.32
CA GLU A 63 -2.54 -4.12 -4.02
C GLU A 63 -2.39 -5.24 -3.00
N ILE A 64 -1.43 -6.15 -3.20
CA ILE A 64 -1.13 -7.25 -2.27
C ILE A 64 -0.86 -6.71 -0.87
N GLY A 65 -0.01 -5.69 -0.72
CA GLY A 65 0.25 -5.05 0.57
C GLY A 65 -0.99 -4.42 1.21
N SER A 66 -1.92 -3.91 0.41
CA SER A 66 -3.19 -3.36 0.90
C SER A 66 -4.10 -4.46 1.45
N PHE A 67 -4.14 -5.63 0.82
CA PHE A 67 -4.89 -6.79 1.34
C PHE A 67 -4.25 -7.42 2.59
N ILE A 68 -2.92 -7.36 2.74
CA ILE A 68 -2.26 -7.69 4.02
C ILE A 68 -2.77 -6.76 5.12
N GLY A 69 -2.82 -5.45 4.83
CA GLY A 69 -3.36 -4.46 5.75
C GLY A 69 -4.83 -4.70 6.10
N LEU A 70 -5.66 -5.04 5.11
CA LEU A 70 -7.06 -5.38 5.29
C LEU A 70 -7.25 -6.54 6.29
N ALA A 71 -6.55 -7.65 6.08
CA ALA A 71 -6.62 -8.81 6.96
C ALA A 71 -6.17 -8.45 8.39
N ALA A 72 -5.12 -7.64 8.51
CA ALA A 72 -4.62 -7.19 9.80
C ALA A 72 -5.63 -6.32 10.57
N VAL A 73 -6.26 -5.33 9.94
CA VAL A 73 -7.18 -4.42 10.64
C VAL A 73 -8.54 -5.04 10.94
N THR A 74 -8.98 -6.00 10.13
CA THR A 74 -10.24 -6.74 10.33
C THR A 74 -10.08 -7.99 11.18
N ASN A 75 -8.83 -8.38 11.51
CA ASN A 75 -8.50 -9.65 12.15
C ASN A 75 -9.02 -10.89 11.38
N GLY A 76 -9.20 -10.74 10.06
CA GLY A 76 -9.67 -11.80 9.16
C GLY A 76 -8.51 -12.63 8.59
N ALA A 77 -8.86 -13.73 7.92
CA ALA A 77 -7.92 -14.53 7.15
C ALA A 77 -8.11 -14.26 5.65
N ILE A 78 -7.02 -14.14 4.90
CA ILE A 78 -7.06 -14.03 3.43
C ILE A 78 -5.92 -14.85 2.82
N THR A 79 -6.21 -15.48 1.68
CA THR A 79 -5.19 -16.05 0.79
C THR A 79 -5.18 -15.25 -0.50
N ILE A 80 -4.01 -14.80 -0.93
CA ILE A 80 -3.82 -14.02 -2.16
C ILE A 80 -3.01 -14.87 -3.13
N ASP A 81 -3.63 -15.25 -4.24
CA ASP A 81 -3.01 -16.05 -5.29
C ASP A 81 -2.16 -15.22 -6.25
N GLY A 82 -1.27 -15.88 -6.98
CA GLY A 82 -0.50 -15.27 -8.08
C GLY A 82 0.58 -14.29 -7.64
N VAL A 83 1.05 -14.36 -6.40
CA VAL A 83 2.09 -13.46 -5.90
C VAL A 83 3.49 -13.86 -6.37
N ARG A 84 4.36 -12.86 -6.51
CA ARG A 84 5.81 -13.04 -6.68
C ARG A 84 6.51 -12.68 -5.38
N GLY A 85 6.91 -13.68 -4.60
CA GLY A 85 7.47 -13.47 -3.26
C GLY A 85 8.68 -12.53 -3.21
N GLU A 86 9.49 -12.51 -4.26
CA GLU A 86 10.65 -11.63 -4.40
C GLU A 86 10.29 -10.13 -4.41
N ASP A 87 9.14 -9.78 -5.02
CA ASP A 87 8.64 -8.41 -5.11
C ASP A 87 8.12 -7.90 -3.75
N LEU A 88 7.77 -8.82 -2.84
CA LEU A 88 7.10 -8.51 -1.57
C LEU A 88 8.06 -8.39 -0.39
N ARG A 89 9.36 -8.67 -0.55
CA ARG A 89 10.30 -8.80 0.58
C ARG A 89 10.31 -7.58 1.50
N SER A 90 10.38 -6.37 0.95
CA SER A 90 10.40 -5.14 1.74
C SER A 90 9.07 -4.85 2.42
N ILE A 91 7.97 -5.19 1.74
CA ILE A 91 6.60 -5.08 2.25
C ILE A 91 6.41 -6.00 3.46
N LEU A 92 6.80 -7.27 3.33
CA LEU A 92 6.70 -8.26 4.41
C LEU A 92 7.53 -7.85 5.63
N LEU A 93 8.75 -7.33 5.44
CA LEU A 93 9.57 -6.81 6.54
C LEU A 93 8.93 -5.60 7.23
N GLY A 94 8.27 -4.72 6.47
CA GLY A 94 7.54 -3.58 7.03
C GLY A 94 6.35 -4.01 7.89
N PHE A 95 5.53 -4.95 7.39
CA PHE A 95 4.40 -5.51 8.14
C PHE A 95 4.85 -6.37 9.33
N GLU A 96 5.98 -7.05 9.22
CA GLU A 96 6.55 -7.83 10.30
C GLU A 96 6.87 -6.97 11.54
N ARG A 97 7.33 -5.71 11.32
CA ARG A 97 7.52 -4.73 12.40
C ARG A 97 6.23 -4.40 13.14
N LEU A 98 5.08 -4.55 12.50
CA LEU A 98 3.75 -4.35 13.11
C LEU A 98 3.19 -5.63 13.73
N GLY A 99 3.94 -6.74 13.71
CA GLY A 99 3.47 -8.03 14.19
C GLY A 99 2.51 -8.73 13.22
N VAL A 100 2.53 -8.36 11.94
CA VAL A 100 1.75 -9.01 10.87
C VAL A 100 2.72 -9.84 10.04
N ARG A 101 2.54 -11.16 10.01
CA ARG A 101 3.51 -12.12 9.43
C ARG A 101 2.82 -13.04 8.41
N PRO A 102 2.53 -12.55 7.20
CA PRO A 102 2.04 -13.39 6.13
C PRO A 102 3.03 -14.51 5.79
N ARG A 103 2.52 -15.69 5.42
CA ARG A 103 3.33 -16.81 4.94
C ARG A 103 3.26 -16.90 3.42
N LEU A 104 4.40 -17.12 2.80
CA LEU A 104 4.48 -17.51 1.39
C LEU A 104 4.40 -19.04 1.27
N ASP A 105 3.54 -19.51 0.38
CA ASP A 105 3.45 -20.90 -0.04
C ASP A 105 3.39 -20.96 -1.58
N GLY A 106 4.54 -21.18 -2.21
CA GLY A 106 4.68 -21.07 -3.67
C GLY A 106 4.28 -19.68 -4.17
N THR A 107 3.21 -19.62 -4.96
CA THR A 107 2.63 -18.38 -5.51
C THR A 107 1.45 -17.86 -4.70
N GLN A 108 1.22 -18.38 -3.49
CA GLN A 108 0.18 -17.93 -2.58
C GLN A 108 0.78 -17.15 -1.40
N LEU A 109 0.15 -16.04 -1.05
CA LEU A 109 0.41 -15.32 0.20
C LEU A 109 -0.76 -15.54 1.15
N ILE A 110 -0.50 -16.16 2.30
CA ILE A 110 -1.49 -16.50 3.30
C ILE A 110 -1.33 -15.56 4.49
N VAL A 111 -2.39 -14.82 4.82
CA VAL A 111 -2.48 -14.03 6.05
C VAL A 111 -3.54 -14.69 6.92
N ASP A 112 -3.10 -15.36 7.98
CA ASP A 112 -4.01 -15.99 8.94
C ASP A 112 -4.75 -14.94 9.79
N ALA A 113 -5.95 -15.27 10.25
CA ALA A 113 -6.62 -14.49 11.29
C ALA A 113 -5.82 -14.52 12.60
N GLY A 114 -6.06 -13.56 13.51
CA GLY A 114 -5.40 -13.55 14.82
C GLY A 114 -3.92 -13.20 14.78
N GLN A 115 -3.48 -12.40 13.80
CA GLN A 115 -2.12 -11.86 13.75
C GLN A 115 -1.77 -11.15 15.07
N GLU A 116 -0.50 -11.23 15.47
CA GLU A 116 0.01 -10.71 16.75
C GLU A 116 -0.33 -9.23 16.96
N ARG A 117 -0.24 -8.43 15.89
CA ARG A 117 -0.55 -6.98 15.88
C ARG A 117 0.11 -6.24 17.05
N ARG A 118 1.37 -6.57 17.32
CA ARG A 118 2.21 -5.90 18.30
C ARG A 118 3.40 -5.30 17.57
N ILE A 119 3.55 -3.99 17.72
CA ILE A 119 4.69 -3.28 17.15
C ILE A 119 5.96 -3.73 17.88
N ARG A 120 6.91 -4.28 17.12
CA ARG A 120 8.15 -4.82 17.68
C ARG A 120 9.14 -3.68 17.96
N PRO A 121 9.66 -3.56 19.19
CA PRO A 121 10.67 -2.55 19.48
C PRO A 121 11.95 -2.81 18.70
N ASP A 122 12.67 -1.75 18.35
CA ASP A 122 14.03 -1.87 17.82
C ASP A 122 14.98 -2.32 18.95
N LEU A 123 16.22 -2.67 18.56
CA LEU A 123 17.26 -3.14 19.48
C LEU A 123 17.38 -2.19 20.69
N GLY A 124 17.43 -2.74 21.92
CA GLY A 124 17.52 -1.94 23.14
C GLY A 124 16.20 -1.33 23.62
N GLY A 125 15.06 -1.73 23.04
CA GLY A 125 13.75 -1.21 23.44
C GLY A 125 13.42 0.16 22.84
N HIS A 126 14.15 0.57 21.81
CA HIS A 126 13.89 1.83 21.12
C HIS A 126 12.57 1.79 20.35
N VAL A 127 11.92 2.95 20.24
CA VAL A 127 10.71 3.12 19.42
C VAL A 127 11.08 2.77 17.98
N PRO A 128 10.42 1.77 17.38
CA PRO A 128 10.73 1.35 16.03
C PRO A 128 10.32 2.42 15.03
N LYS A 129 11.07 2.47 13.94
CA LYS A 129 10.78 3.37 12.82
C LYS A 129 10.39 2.56 11.57
N LEU A 130 9.31 2.98 10.91
CA LEU A 130 8.98 2.57 9.55
C LEU A 130 9.20 3.75 8.62
N GLU A 131 10.02 3.55 7.59
CA GLU A 131 10.37 4.60 6.65
C GLU A 131 10.37 4.03 5.23
N ASP A 132 9.90 4.84 4.28
CA ASP A 132 9.90 4.52 2.87
C ASP A 132 11.23 4.90 2.20
N GLY A 133 11.34 4.51 0.94
CA GLY A 133 12.38 4.93 0.02
C GLY A 133 12.25 4.22 -1.33
N PRO A 134 13.17 4.48 -2.27
CA PRO A 134 13.24 3.74 -3.52
C PRO A 134 13.39 2.23 -3.26
N TRP A 135 12.79 1.40 -4.10
CA TRP A 135 12.86 -0.06 -3.93
C TRP A 135 14.33 -0.54 -3.90
N PRO A 136 14.73 -1.45 -2.99
CA PRO A 136 13.91 -2.34 -2.17
C PRO A 136 13.60 -1.81 -0.75
N ALA A 137 13.57 -0.50 -0.52
CA ALA A 137 13.00 0.02 0.73
C ALA A 137 11.47 -0.23 0.80
N PHE A 138 10.85 0.10 1.93
CA PHE A 138 9.41 -0.01 2.07
C PHE A 138 8.72 0.95 1.08
N PRO A 139 7.68 0.54 0.33
CA PRO A 139 7.07 1.41 -0.67
C PRO A 139 6.29 2.56 0.00
N ALA A 140 6.51 3.80 -0.44
CA ALA A 140 5.71 4.95 -0.01
C ALA A 140 4.21 4.75 -0.27
N ASP A 141 3.85 4.00 -1.31
CA ASP A 141 2.47 3.66 -1.67
C ASP A 141 1.73 2.83 -0.64
N LEU A 142 2.46 2.14 0.25
CA LEU A 142 1.90 1.37 1.34
C LEU A 142 1.99 2.07 2.69
N MET A 143 2.57 3.28 2.75
CA MET A 143 2.73 4.00 4.01
C MET A 143 1.38 4.31 4.67
N SER A 144 0.40 4.78 3.89
CA SER A 144 -0.95 5.06 4.41
C SER A 144 -1.63 3.81 4.96
N ILE A 145 -1.45 2.67 4.31
CA ILE A 145 -1.97 1.36 4.77
C ILE A 145 -1.29 0.96 6.08
N ALA A 146 0.05 1.05 6.14
CA ALA A 146 0.82 0.70 7.32
C ALA A 146 0.45 1.56 8.54
N ILE A 147 0.18 2.86 8.34
CA ILE A 147 -0.29 3.78 9.40
C ILE A 147 -1.64 3.33 9.97
N VAL A 148 -2.60 2.96 9.11
CA VAL A 148 -3.91 2.45 9.57
C VAL A 148 -3.72 1.16 10.36
N VAL A 149 -2.89 0.24 9.88
CA VAL A 149 -2.59 -1.02 10.57
C VAL A 149 -1.91 -0.74 11.92
N ALA A 150 -0.91 0.14 11.97
CA ALA A 150 -0.21 0.52 13.19
C ALA A 150 -1.15 1.14 14.24
N SER A 151 -2.18 1.90 13.82
CA SER A 151 -3.18 2.44 14.75
C SER A 151 -3.99 1.37 15.48
N GLN A 152 -4.04 0.15 14.90
CA GLN A 152 -4.73 -1.03 15.42
C GLN A 152 -3.78 -2.06 16.05
N CYS A 153 -2.48 -1.75 16.13
CA CYS A 153 -1.46 -2.60 16.75
C CYS A 153 -1.06 -2.07 18.13
N GLU A 154 -0.72 -2.96 19.06
CA GLU A 154 -0.20 -2.58 20.37
C GLU A 154 1.23 -2.04 20.26
N GLY A 155 1.43 -0.80 20.72
CA GLY A 155 2.75 -0.17 20.80
C GLY A 155 2.79 1.22 20.16
N ILE A 156 4.01 1.70 19.92
CA ILE A 156 4.29 3.01 19.34
C ILE A 156 5.18 2.80 18.12
N LEU A 157 4.87 3.51 17.03
CA LEU A 157 5.65 3.51 15.79
C LEU A 157 5.97 4.95 15.39
N LEU A 158 7.23 5.21 15.05
CA LEU A 158 7.60 6.41 14.29
C LEU A 158 7.50 6.11 12.80
N VAL A 159 6.70 6.88 12.08
CA VAL A 159 6.67 6.86 10.62
C VAL A 159 7.50 8.02 10.08
N PHE A 160 8.29 7.74 9.05
CA PHE A 160 9.02 8.74 8.29
C PHE A 160 8.80 8.53 6.79
N GLU A 161 7.97 9.38 6.21
CA GLU A 161 7.68 9.48 4.77
C GLU A 161 8.71 10.41 4.10
N LYS A 162 9.65 9.88 3.34
CA LYS A 162 10.77 10.60 2.73
C LYS A 162 10.45 11.12 1.33
N LEU A 163 9.64 10.38 0.57
CA LEU A 163 9.46 10.66 -0.86
C LEU A 163 8.39 11.72 -1.12
N PHE A 164 7.34 11.81 -0.28
CA PHE A 164 6.20 12.69 -0.55
C PHE A 164 5.76 13.53 0.65
N GLU A 165 6.01 14.83 0.60
CA GLU A 165 5.68 15.83 1.63
C GLU A 165 4.18 15.88 2.03
N SER A 166 3.27 15.55 1.12
CA SER A 166 1.82 15.65 1.36
C SER A 166 1.15 14.34 1.75
N ARG A 167 1.89 13.22 1.74
CA ARG A 167 1.30 11.89 1.87
C ARG A 167 0.79 11.58 3.28
N LEU A 168 1.26 12.32 4.29
CA LEU A 168 0.76 12.16 5.66
C LEU A 168 -0.49 12.98 5.96
N PHE A 169 -0.95 13.89 5.10
CA PHE A 169 -2.12 14.75 5.43
C PHE A 169 -3.44 13.98 5.61
N PHE A 170 -3.54 12.74 5.11
CA PHE A 170 -4.73 11.92 5.38
C PHE A 170 -4.89 11.54 6.87
N VAL A 171 -3.82 11.62 7.68
CA VAL A 171 -3.86 11.22 9.09
C VAL A 171 -4.85 12.05 9.90
N ASP A 172 -5.15 13.29 9.51
CA ASP A 172 -6.15 14.13 10.19
C ASP A 172 -7.54 13.47 10.16
N LYS A 173 -7.90 12.80 9.06
CA LYS A 173 -9.16 12.05 8.94
C LYS A 173 -9.15 10.85 9.88
N LEU A 174 -8.02 10.16 9.98
CA LEU A 174 -7.84 8.99 10.84
C LEU A 174 -7.85 9.37 12.33
N ILE A 175 -7.26 10.52 12.69
CA ILE A 175 -7.37 11.15 14.02
C ILE A 175 -8.84 11.46 14.32
N GLY A 176 -9.57 12.03 13.34
CA GLY A 176 -11.02 12.27 13.46
C GLY A 176 -11.84 11.00 13.71
N MET A 177 -11.37 9.83 13.25
CA MET A 177 -11.97 8.53 13.57
C MET A 177 -11.57 7.98 14.95
N GLY A 178 -10.66 8.64 15.67
CA GLY A 178 -10.22 8.23 17.02
C GLY A 178 -8.83 7.61 17.08
N ALA A 179 -8.08 7.59 15.97
CA ALA A 179 -6.71 7.12 16.00
C ALA A 179 -5.81 8.06 16.82
N ARG A 180 -4.87 7.49 17.58
CA ARG A 180 -3.90 8.29 18.35
C ARG A 180 -2.65 8.49 17.50
N ILE A 181 -2.64 9.61 16.78
CA ILE A 181 -1.53 10.00 15.90
C ILE A 181 -1.12 11.42 16.25
N VAL A 182 0.19 11.64 16.35
CA VAL A 182 0.79 12.98 16.45
C VAL A 182 1.57 13.21 15.16
N LEU A 183 1.07 14.10 14.32
CA LEU A 183 1.82 14.58 13.15
C LEU A 183 2.91 15.53 13.64
N CYS A 184 4.17 15.14 13.49
CA CYS A 184 5.32 15.91 13.96
C CYS A 184 5.70 17.01 12.97
N ASP A 185 5.60 16.70 11.67
CA ASP A 185 5.85 17.57 10.52
C ASP A 185 5.30 16.90 9.25
N PRO A 186 5.40 17.50 8.05
CA PRO A 186 4.85 16.91 6.83
C PRO A 186 5.37 15.50 6.48
N HIS A 187 6.53 15.12 7.01
CA HIS A 187 7.18 13.84 6.72
C HIS A 187 7.13 12.85 7.88
N ARG A 188 6.82 13.26 9.11
CA ARG A 188 6.92 12.40 10.29
C ARG A 188 5.65 12.40 11.12
N ALA A 189 5.23 11.20 11.53
CA ALA A 189 4.12 11.00 12.45
C ALA A 189 4.47 9.93 13.48
N VAL A 190 4.00 10.11 14.71
CA VAL A 190 4.04 9.10 15.77
C VAL A 190 2.66 8.49 15.92
N ILE A 191 2.57 7.17 15.80
CA ILE A 191 1.32 6.41 15.91
C ILE A 191 1.38 5.60 17.19
N ALA A 192 0.32 5.64 18.00
CA ALA A 192 0.17 4.87 19.22
C ALA A 192 -1.11 4.03 19.19
N GLY A 193 -0.98 2.71 19.28
CA GLY A 193 -2.12 1.79 19.25
C GLY A 193 -2.13 0.76 20.38
N PRO A 194 -3.19 -0.07 20.47
CA PRO A 194 -4.37 0.02 19.63
C PRO A 194 -5.27 1.19 20.05
N SER A 195 -6.05 1.71 19.11
CA SER A 195 -7.05 2.75 19.35
C SER A 195 -8.36 2.41 18.63
N PRO A 196 -9.52 2.45 19.31
CA PRO A 196 -10.79 2.15 18.68
C PRO A 196 -11.11 3.22 17.64
N LEU A 197 -11.37 2.80 16.41
CA LEU A 197 -11.85 3.67 15.35
C LEU A 197 -13.38 3.74 15.40
N HIS A 198 -13.92 4.91 15.08
CA HIS A 198 -15.35 5.17 15.03
C HIS A 198 -15.73 5.62 13.63
N GLY A 199 -16.86 5.10 13.16
CA GLY A 199 -17.39 5.43 11.85
C GLY A 199 -17.78 6.90 11.74
N GLY A 200 -17.59 7.44 10.55
CA GLY A 200 -17.89 8.84 10.26
C GLY A 200 -17.95 9.08 8.76
N VAL A 201 -18.11 10.35 8.39
CA VAL A 201 -18.08 10.79 6.99
C VAL A 201 -16.65 11.20 6.67
N VAL A 202 -16.05 10.54 5.68
CA VAL A 202 -14.70 10.82 5.20
C VAL A 202 -14.71 10.94 3.69
N GLU A 203 -13.67 11.56 3.13
CA GLU A 203 -13.52 11.74 1.69
C GLU A 203 -12.13 11.23 1.29
N SER A 204 -12.07 10.47 0.20
CA SER A 204 -10.83 9.97 -0.37
C SER A 204 -10.03 11.10 -1.03
N PRO A 205 -8.84 11.48 -0.51
CA PRO A 205 -8.07 12.58 -1.10
C PRO A 205 -7.28 12.12 -2.34
N ASP A 206 -6.89 10.85 -2.39
CA ASP A 206 -6.15 10.20 -3.48
C ASP A 206 -6.36 8.68 -3.45
N ILE A 207 -5.71 7.95 -4.36
CA ILE A 207 -5.84 6.49 -4.50
C ILE A 207 -5.43 5.74 -3.22
N ARG A 208 -4.28 6.09 -2.64
CA ARG A 208 -3.64 5.34 -1.54
C ARG A 208 -4.26 5.68 -0.20
N ALA A 209 -4.43 6.97 0.07
CA ALA A 209 -5.16 7.43 1.24
C ALA A 209 -6.63 6.97 1.19
N GLY A 210 -7.25 6.91 0.01
CA GLY A 210 -8.59 6.36 -0.16
C GLY A 210 -8.71 4.92 0.28
N MET A 211 -7.80 4.06 -0.18
CA MET A 211 -7.75 2.66 0.26
C MET A 211 -7.46 2.54 1.76
N ALA A 212 -6.56 3.37 2.31
CA ALA A 212 -6.30 3.43 3.75
C ALA A 212 -7.56 3.81 4.54
N MET A 213 -8.33 4.81 4.08
CA MET A 213 -9.60 5.19 4.71
C MET A 213 -10.66 4.08 4.63
N LEU A 214 -10.69 3.33 3.52
CA LEU A 214 -11.55 2.17 3.38
C LEU A 214 -11.23 1.09 4.41
N LEU A 215 -9.94 0.77 4.60
CA LEU A 215 -9.48 -0.16 5.63
C LEU A 215 -9.83 0.32 7.05
N ALA A 216 -9.61 1.62 7.33
CA ALA A 216 -9.96 2.22 8.60
C ALA A 216 -11.46 2.14 8.88
N ALA A 217 -12.30 2.40 7.87
CA ALA A 217 -13.76 2.29 7.96
C ALA A 217 -14.24 0.86 8.23
N LEU A 218 -13.59 -0.15 7.64
CA LEU A 218 -13.90 -1.56 7.88
C LEU A 218 -13.52 -2.03 9.29
N ALA A 219 -12.51 -1.41 9.90
CA ALA A 219 -12.11 -1.67 11.29
C ALA A 219 -12.89 -0.83 12.32
N ALA A 220 -13.63 0.19 11.87
CA ALA A 220 -14.30 1.13 12.76
C ALA A 220 -15.62 0.59 13.32
N GLN A 221 -15.95 1.04 14.52
CA GLN A 221 -17.24 0.81 15.15
C GLN A 221 -18.30 1.74 14.56
N GLY A 222 -19.45 1.20 14.18
CA GLY A 222 -20.55 1.96 13.59
C GLY A 222 -20.47 2.06 12.07
N ARG A 223 -21.19 3.03 11.50
CA ARG A 223 -21.30 3.21 10.05
C ARG A 223 -20.34 4.30 9.56
N SER A 224 -19.58 4.00 8.52
CA SER A 224 -18.76 4.98 7.80
C SER A 224 -19.34 5.29 6.43
N VAL A 225 -19.15 6.51 5.95
CA VAL A 225 -19.48 6.93 4.57
C VAL A 225 -18.23 7.52 3.94
N ILE A 226 -17.83 6.97 2.79
CA ILE A 226 -16.64 7.42 2.07
C ILE A 226 -17.08 8.10 0.78
N HIS A 227 -16.79 9.39 0.65
CA HIS A 227 -17.00 10.17 -0.57
C HIS A 227 -15.78 10.13 -1.50
N ASN A 228 -15.98 10.54 -2.75
CA ASN A 228 -14.95 10.60 -3.79
C ASN A 228 -14.28 9.24 -4.08
N ILE A 229 -15.07 8.15 -4.05
CA ILE A 229 -14.57 6.78 -4.27
C ILE A 229 -13.93 6.56 -5.64
N GLY A 230 -14.22 7.42 -6.63
CA GLY A 230 -13.58 7.37 -7.94
C GLY A 230 -12.06 7.52 -7.90
N GLN A 231 -11.49 8.08 -6.82
CA GLN A 231 -10.03 8.05 -6.63
C GLN A 231 -9.51 6.63 -6.32
N ILE A 232 -10.24 5.85 -5.51
CA ILE A 232 -9.85 4.48 -5.17
C ILE A 232 -9.92 3.59 -6.41
N GLU A 233 -10.97 3.74 -7.22
CA GLU A 233 -11.22 2.94 -8.43
C GLU A 233 -10.13 3.09 -9.50
N ARG A 234 -9.34 4.17 -9.47
CA ARG A 234 -8.19 4.36 -10.37
C ARG A 234 -7.05 3.36 -10.12
N GLY A 235 -6.98 2.79 -8.92
CA GLY A 235 -5.92 1.86 -8.53
C GLY A 235 -6.39 0.51 -7.99
N TYR A 236 -7.68 0.33 -7.75
CA TYR A 236 -8.26 -0.92 -7.25
C TYR A 236 -9.51 -1.27 -8.04
N GLU A 237 -9.43 -2.32 -8.84
CA GLU A 237 -10.55 -2.78 -9.66
C GLU A 237 -11.62 -3.45 -8.81
N ARG A 238 -12.88 -2.99 -8.97
CA ARG A 238 -14.10 -3.59 -8.38
C ARG A 238 -13.93 -3.92 -6.89
N ILE A 239 -13.31 -2.98 -6.16
CA ILE A 239 -12.86 -3.22 -4.79
C ILE A 239 -14.03 -3.51 -3.85
N ASP A 240 -15.20 -2.88 -4.05
CA ASP A 240 -16.41 -3.12 -3.27
C ASP A 240 -16.94 -4.55 -3.46
N GLU A 241 -16.90 -5.07 -4.69
CA GLU A 241 -17.33 -6.43 -5.01
C GLU A 241 -16.40 -7.47 -4.40
N ARG A 242 -15.07 -7.24 -4.52
CA ARG A 242 -14.05 -8.12 -3.94
C ARG A 242 -14.12 -8.14 -2.42
N LEU A 243 -14.32 -6.98 -1.79
CA LEU A 243 -14.49 -6.89 -0.34
C LEU A 243 -15.79 -7.56 0.14
N ARG A 244 -16.91 -7.39 -0.59
CA ARG A 244 -18.16 -8.12 -0.29
C ARG A 244 -17.98 -9.64 -0.41
N ALA A 245 -17.24 -10.11 -1.41
CA ALA A 245 -16.93 -11.53 -1.58
C ALA A 245 -16.09 -12.08 -0.40
N LEU A 246 -15.31 -11.22 0.27
CA LEU A 246 -14.58 -11.52 1.50
C LEU A 246 -15.43 -11.33 2.78
N GLY A 247 -16.71 -10.98 2.66
CA GLY A 247 -17.64 -10.82 3.78
C GLY A 247 -17.73 -9.41 4.37
N ALA A 248 -17.13 -8.40 3.73
CA ALA A 248 -17.26 -7.01 4.18
C ALA A 248 -18.70 -6.49 3.98
N GLN A 249 -19.21 -5.78 4.98
CA GLN A 249 -20.50 -5.08 4.89
C GLN A 249 -20.28 -3.70 4.25
N ILE A 250 -20.22 -3.68 2.92
CA ILE A 250 -20.03 -2.47 2.13
C ILE A 250 -21.06 -2.39 1.01
N GLU A 251 -21.61 -1.19 0.80
CA GLU A 251 -22.55 -0.89 -0.27
C GLU A 251 -22.09 0.36 -1.03
N ARG A 252 -22.25 0.34 -2.35
CA ARG A 252 -22.13 1.53 -3.18
C ARG A 252 -23.50 2.20 -3.24
N VAL A 253 -23.54 3.49 -2.92
CA VAL A 253 -24.75 4.29 -3.00
C VAL A 253 -24.54 5.44 -3.97
N ASP A 254 -25.50 5.64 -4.86
CA ASP A 254 -25.52 6.82 -5.73
C ASP A 254 -25.91 8.05 -4.89
N GLY A 255 -25.37 9.22 -5.23
CA GLY A 255 -25.54 10.48 -4.48
C GLY A 255 -26.96 11.06 -4.45
N SER A 256 -27.98 10.26 -4.78
CA SER A 256 -29.41 10.62 -4.83
C SER A 256 -30.21 10.14 -3.60
N GLY A 257 -29.57 9.59 -2.57
CA GLY A 257 -30.20 9.22 -1.29
C GLY A 257 -30.46 10.43 -0.37
N PRO A 258 -31.46 10.38 0.53
CA PRO A 258 -31.91 11.54 1.29
C PRO A 258 -30.79 12.07 2.21
N ALA A 259 -30.60 13.39 2.19
CA ALA A 259 -29.66 14.09 3.06
C ALA A 259 -29.90 13.68 4.52
N VAL A 260 -28.89 13.06 5.14
CA VAL A 260 -28.91 12.80 6.58
C VAL A 260 -29.10 14.14 7.28
N GLY A 261 -30.23 14.25 7.98
CA GLY A 261 -30.76 15.51 8.49
C GLY A 261 -29.74 16.29 9.30
N ARG A 262 -29.57 17.56 8.94
CA ARG A 262 -29.04 18.57 9.87
C ARG A 262 -30.03 18.66 11.04
N SER A 263 -29.71 17.99 12.15
CA SER A 263 -30.38 18.27 13.43
C SER A 263 -30.00 19.68 13.84
N GLY A 264 -30.91 20.63 13.61
CA GLY A 264 -30.85 21.95 14.19
C GLY A 264 -30.94 21.86 15.71
N GLY A 265 -30.03 22.54 16.38
CA GLY A 265 -30.13 22.93 17.78
C GLY A 265 -29.94 24.44 17.83
N GLN A 266 -30.95 25.12 18.36
CA GLN A 266 -30.94 26.53 18.75
C GLN A 266 -29.85 26.83 19.78
#